data_AF-A0A7K1H4R0-F1
#
_entry.id   AF-A0A7K1H4R0-F1
#
_cell.length_a   1.000
_cell.length_b   1.000
_cell.length_c   1.000
_cell.angle_alpha   90.00
_cell.angle_beta   90.00
_cell.angle_gamma   90.00
#
_symmetry.space_group_name_H-M   'P 1'
#
loop_
_entity.id
_entity.type
_entity.pdbx_description
1 polymer ?
#
loop_
_entity_poly.entity_id
_entity_poly.type
_entity_poly.pdbx_seq_one_letter_code
_entity_poly.pdbx_strand_id
1 'polypeptide(L)' 'MTGPLVREPYRVGKRLLPPLSDRFSARRGTYRIIYRIDDDNRTVTVVDIDHRRDVYRS' A
#
# COMPACT_ATOMS: atom_id res chain seq x y z
N MET A 1 8.23 -2.28 14.05
CA MET A 1 7.76 -2.92 12.80
C MET A 1 8.85 -2.78 11.75
N THR A 2 9.38 -3.88 11.22
CA THR A 2 10.52 -3.85 10.29
C THR A 2 10.17 -4.71 9.08
N GLY A 3 10.06 -4.11 7.90
CA GLY A 3 9.66 -4.84 6.69
C GLY A 3 9.87 -4.02 5.42
N PRO A 4 9.82 -4.65 4.24
CA PRO A 4 10.22 -3.99 2.98
C PRO A 4 9.29 -2.83 2.56
N LEU A 5 8.10 -2.70 3.17
CA LEU A 5 7.25 -1.51 3.03
C LEU A 5 7.88 -0.24 3.60
N VAL A 6 8.68 -0.36 4.66
CA VAL A 6 9.35 0.79 5.29
C VAL A 6 10.69 1.09 4.59
N ARG A 7 11.37 0.06 4.07
CA ARG A 7 12.71 0.21 3.48
C ARG A 7 12.69 0.56 2.00
N GLU A 8 11.75 -0.01 1.24
CA GLU A 8 11.69 0.14 -0.23
C GLU A 8 10.23 0.33 -0.70
N PRO A 9 9.49 1.32 -0.16
CA PRO A 9 8.05 1.49 -0.42
C PRO A 9 7.70 1.62 -1.89
N TYR A 10 8.56 2.27 -2.70
CA TYR A 10 8.36 2.41 -4.14
C TYR A 10 8.53 1.11 -4.94
N ARG A 11 9.27 0.14 -4.41
CA ARG A 11 9.58 -1.12 -5.09
C ARG A 11 8.49 -2.17 -4.86
N VAL A 12 7.91 -2.17 -3.67
CA VAL A 12 6.98 -3.22 -3.21
C VAL A 12 5.52 -2.97 -3.60
N GLY A 13 5.19 -1.76 -4.04
CA GLY A 13 3.85 -1.39 -4.46
C GLY A 13 3.83 -0.60 -5.75
N LYS A 14 2.64 -0.50 -6.34
CA LYS A 14 2.39 0.28 -7.54
C LYS A 14 1.52 1.47 -7.19
N ARG A 15 1.82 2.62 -7.79
CA ARG A 15 0.96 3.81 -7.71
C ARG A 15 -0.39 3.48 -8.32
N LEU A 16 -1.48 3.89 -7.66
CA LEU A 16 -2.81 3.72 -8.20
C LEU A 16 -3.06 4.70 -9.34
N LEU A 17 -4.06 4.40 -10.16
CA LEU A 17 -4.50 5.29 -11.23
C LEU A 17 -5.36 6.42 -10.64
N PRO A 18 -5.50 7.56 -11.34
CA PRO A 18 -6.44 8.60 -10.97
C PRO A 18 -7.86 8.04 -10.75
N PRO A 19 -8.62 8.53 -9.76
CA PRO A 19 -8.32 9.71 -8.92
C PRO A 19 -7.43 9.43 -7.70
N LEU A 20 -6.94 8.20 -7.50
CA LEU A 20 -6.20 7.78 -6.30
C LEU A 20 -4.67 7.78 -6.50
N SER A 21 -4.17 8.57 -7.45
CA SER A 21 -2.74 8.59 -7.82
C SER A 21 -1.81 9.11 -6.70
N ASP A 22 -2.37 9.63 -5.61
CA ASP A 22 -1.69 9.97 -4.36
C ASP A 22 -1.38 8.74 -3.48
N ARG A 23 -1.88 7.55 -3.87
CA ARG A 23 -1.77 6.30 -3.10
C ARG A 23 -1.02 5.22 -3.87
N PHE A 24 -0.47 4.30 -3.10
CA PHE A 24 0.22 3.10 -3.57
C PHE A 24 -0.47 1.86 -3.03
N SER A 25 -0.35 0.77 -3.78
CA SER A 25 -0.86 -0.53 -3.40
C SER A 25 0.26 -1.56 -3.43
N ALA A 26 0.48 -2.25 -2.31
CA ALA A 26 1.41 -3.37 -2.19
C ALA A 26 0.66 -4.67 -1.89
N ARG A 27 1.23 -5.80 -2.33
CA ARG A 27 0.73 -7.13 -1.99
C ARG A 27 1.57 -7.75 -0.88
N ARG A 28 0.92 -8.23 0.17
CA ARG A 28 1.53 -9.00 1.26
C ARG A 28 0.75 -10.29 1.47
N GLY A 29 1.17 -11.35 0.80
CA GLY A 29 0.44 -12.63 0.82
C GLY A 29 -0.99 -12.46 0.31
N THR A 30 -1.96 -12.79 1.15
CA THR A 30 -3.41 -12.66 0.87
C THR A 30 -3.97 -11.27 1.14
N TYR A 31 -3.17 -10.32 1.64
CA TYR A 31 -3.60 -8.96 1.93
C TYR A 31 -3.16 -7.96 0.85
N ARG A 32 -3.99 -6.95 0.64
CA ARG A 32 -3.68 -5.75 -0.12
C ARG A 32 -3.54 -4.59 0.85
N ILE A 33 -2.42 -3.89 0.78
CA ILE A 33 -2.15 -2.73 1.62
C ILE A 33 -2.17 -1.49 0.74
N ILE A 34 -3.01 -0.51 1.09
CA ILE A 34 -3.04 0.82 0.49
C ILE A 34 -2.29 1.77 1.42
N TYR A 35 -1.34 2.51 0.87
CA TYR A 35 -0.49 3.42 1.65
C TYR A 35 -0.15 4.68 0.85
N ARG A 36 0.31 5.70 1.56
CA ARG A 36 0.85 6.95 1.01
C ARG A 36 2.31 7.07 1.41
N ILE A 37 3.09 7.72 0.57
CA ILE A 37 4.49 8.05 0.84
C ILE A 37 4.57 9.56 0.93
N ASP A 38 5.12 10.04 2.04
CA ASP A 38 5.51 11.43 2.24
C ASP A 38 7.05 11.46 2.17
N ASP A 39 7.58 11.94 1.05
CA ASP A 39 9.03 11.99 0.83
C ASP A 39 9.72 13.04 1.69
N ASP A 40 9.04 14.16 1.99
CA ASP A 40 9.57 15.26 2.80
C ASP A 40 9.83 14.79 4.23
N ASN A 41 8.86 14.06 4.78
CA ASN A 41 8.95 13.49 6.13
C ASN A 41 9.48 12.05 6.15
N ARG A 42 9.88 11.50 4.99
CA ARG A 42 10.29 10.08 4.80
C ARG A 42 9.37 9.09 5.51
N THR A 43 8.06 9.35 5.45
CA THR A 43 7.05 8.62 6.21
C THR A 43 6.15 7.81 5.28
N VAL A 44 5.82 6.59 5.70
CA VAL A 44 4.88 5.72 4.98
C VAL A 44 3.63 5.54 5.83
N THR A 45 2.51 6.07 5.36
CA THR A 45 1.23 6.01 6.07
C THR A 45 0.34 4.94 5.45
N VAL A 46 -0.01 3.91 6.22
CA VAL A 46 -0.99 2.90 5.78
C VAL A 46 -2.39 3.50 5.91
N VAL A 47 -3.12 3.52 4.80
CA VAL A 47 -4.49 4.04 4.72
C VAL A 47 -5.50 2.92 4.92
N ASP A 48 -5.21 1.75 4.34
CA ASP A 48 -6.13 0.62 4.38
C ASP A 48 -5.41 -0.72 4.23
N ILE A 49 -5.97 -1.77 4.81
CA ILE A 49 -5.52 -3.16 4.68
C ILE A 49 -6.73 -4.03 4.43
N ASP A 50 -6.82 -4.56 3.22
CA ASP A 50 -7.94 -5.40 2.80
C ASP A 50 -7.49 -6.85 2.59
N HIS A 51 -8.37 -7.80 2.92
CA HIS A 51 -8.12 -9.22 2.73
C HIS A 51 -8.75 -9.71 1.42
N ARG A 52 -7.96 -10.35 0.57
CA ARG A 52 -8.40 -10.76 -0.78
C ARG A 52 -9.55 -11.77 -0.77
N ARG A 53 -9.86 -12.43 0.35
CA ARG A 53 -11.06 -13.30 0.44
C ARG A 53 -12.36 -12.51 0.45
N ASP A 54 -12.34 -11.25 0.88
CA ASP A 54 -13.55 -10.44 1.01
C ASP A 54 -13.95 -9.83 -0.35
N VAL A 55 -13.05 -9.80 -1.35
CA VAL A 55 -13.35 -9.40 -2.74
C VAL A 55 -14.25 -10.41 -3.47
N TYR A 56 -14.39 -11.65 -2.98
CA TYR A 56 -15.32 -12.65 -3.54
C TYR A 56 -16.61 -12.83 -2.71
N ARG A 57 -16.83 -11.97 -1.71
CA ARG A 57 -18.11 -11.90 -0.99
C ARG A 57 -18.80 -10.58 -1.36
N SER A 58 -19.82 -10.71 -2.21
CA SER A 58 -20.82 -9.72 -2.65
C SER A 58 -20.48 -8.93 -3.92
#